data_AF-A0A7S4JE73-F1
#
_entry.id   AF-A0A7S4JE73-F1
#
_cell.length_a   1.000
_cell.length_b   1.000
_cell.length_c   1.000
_cell.angle_alpha   90.00
_cell.angle_beta   90.00
_cell.angle_gamma   90.00
#
_symmetry.space_group_name_H-M   'P 1'
#
loop_
_entity.id
_entity.type
_entity.pdbx_description
1 polymer ?
#
loop_
_entity_poly.entity_id
_entity_poly.type
_entity_poly.pdbx_seq_one_letter_code
_entity_poly.pdbx_strand_id
1 'polypeptide(L)'
;EEAGLPGGPEGLLERGVDFAEARLEKVDNVIDELTGKAPNAEEIALRAQAGKFKQTSKIKTRPEDLGIPKPQQKFEDVVDNSNTPFSAKSWPKVHGRGDHVLSSGRHPYEEEIDGIEYQPYHFLPQGEVAKPRDMAETPFSWVATEKELVDMHKTLSGCKEFAVDLEHHSLRSFQGFTCLMQISTREQDFIVDTIELRSCIHLLLPAFTDPKITKVFHGADSDVRWLQRDFGLYIVNMFDTGQASR
;
A
#
# COMPACT_ATOMS: atom_id res chain seq x y z
N GLU A 1 30.46 -4.85 52.15
CA GLU A 1 29.13 -5.16 51.58
C GLU A 1 29.29 -5.12 50.08
N GLU A 2 29.55 -6.28 49.48
CA GLU A 2 29.74 -6.42 48.02
C GLU A 2 28.39 -6.43 47.32
N ALA A 3 28.21 -5.55 46.34
CA ALA A 3 27.08 -5.58 45.41
C ALA A 3 27.39 -6.60 44.29
N GLY A 4 26.72 -7.74 44.33
CA GLY A 4 26.83 -8.81 43.32
C GLY A 4 26.25 -8.41 41.97
N LEU A 5 26.99 -8.71 40.89
CA LEU A 5 26.64 -8.51 39.49
C LEU A 5 25.39 -9.31 39.06
N PRO A 6 24.51 -8.79 38.19
CA PRO A 6 23.33 -9.50 37.71
C PRO A 6 23.72 -10.43 36.57
N GLY A 7 24.08 -11.67 36.88
CA GLY A 7 24.52 -12.63 35.86
C GLY A 7 24.66 -14.06 36.36
N GLY A 8 23.80 -14.47 37.30
CA GLY A 8 23.80 -15.84 37.79
C GLY A 8 23.23 -16.84 36.77
N PRO A 9 23.62 -18.12 36.83
CA PRO A 9 23.16 -19.19 35.92
C PRO A 9 21.63 -19.37 35.92
N GLU A 10 20.95 -18.98 36.99
CA GLU A 10 19.49 -18.99 37.10
C GLU A 10 18.82 -18.03 36.10
N GLY A 11 19.36 -16.82 35.89
CA GLY A 11 18.82 -15.86 34.92
C GLY A 11 19.08 -16.25 33.45
N LEU A 12 20.04 -17.13 33.21
CA LEU A 12 20.30 -17.68 31.87
C LEU A 12 19.34 -18.84 31.55
N LEU A 13 19.00 -19.65 32.57
CA LEU A 13 18.00 -20.70 32.48
C LEU A 13 16.60 -20.12 32.28
N GLU A 14 16.22 -19.09 33.03
CA GLU A 14 14.92 -18.42 32.90
C GLU A 14 14.72 -17.84 31.49
N ARG A 15 15.73 -17.15 30.95
CA ARG A 15 15.72 -16.65 29.56
C ARG A 15 15.69 -17.77 28.51
N GLY A 16 16.29 -18.92 28.82
CA GLY A 16 16.25 -20.11 27.97
C GLY A 16 14.86 -20.74 27.92
N VAL A 17 14.16 -20.77 29.06
CA VAL A 17 12.77 -21.25 29.17
C VAL A 17 11.83 -20.32 28.41
N ASP A 18 11.92 -19.00 28.63
CA ASP A 18 11.09 -18.02 27.92
C ASP A 18 11.25 -18.11 26.39
N PHE A 19 12.49 -18.33 25.92
CA PHE A 19 12.77 -18.49 24.49
C PHE A 19 12.18 -19.78 23.92
N ALA A 20 12.26 -20.88 24.66
CA ALA A 20 11.69 -22.16 24.27
C ALA A 20 10.16 -22.12 24.22
N GLU A 21 9.52 -21.50 25.21
CA GLU A 21 8.07 -21.32 25.27
C GLU A 21 7.56 -20.47 24.09
N ALA A 22 8.20 -19.34 23.81
CA ALA A 22 7.86 -18.48 22.67
C ALA A 22 8.05 -19.17 21.30
N ARG A 23 8.92 -20.20 21.23
CA ARG A 23 9.14 -20.96 19.99
C ARG A 23 8.14 -22.09 19.84
N LEU A 24 7.77 -22.75 20.93
CA LEU A 24 6.72 -23.76 20.96
C LEU A 24 5.36 -23.17 20.59
N GLU A 25 5.02 -21.99 21.11
CA GLU A 25 3.78 -21.29 20.75
C GLU A 25 3.69 -20.97 19.25
N LYS A 26 4.82 -20.63 18.62
CA LYS A 26 4.90 -20.42 17.16
C LYS A 26 4.72 -21.72 16.37
N VAL A 27 5.20 -22.85 16.91
CA VAL A 27 5.04 -24.16 16.28
C VAL A 27 3.58 -24.60 16.39
N ASP A 28 2.95 -24.41 17.55
CA ASP A 28 1.54 -24.77 17.76
C ASP A 28 0.62 -23.95 16.84
N ASN A 29 0.84 -22.64 16.72
CA ASN A 29 0.07 -21.80 15.80
C ASN A 29 0.20 -22.23 14.32
N VAL A 30 1.39 -22.69 13.92
CA VAL A 30 1.63 -23.22 12.56
C VAL A 30 0.97 -24.58 12.37
N ILE A 31 0.98 -25.44 13.40
CA ILE A 31 0.30 -26.74 13.36
C ILE A 31 -1.23 -26.55 13.31
N ASP A 32 -1.79 -25.61 14.05
CA ASP A 32 -3.22 -25.28 14.03
C ASP A 32 -3.65 -24.76 12.64
N GLU A 33 -2.82 -23.90 12.03
CA GLU A 33 -3.04 -23.38 10.67
C GLU A 33 -2.96 -24.48 9.60
N LEU A 34 -2.05 -25.47 9.77
CA LEU A 34 -1.91 -26.62 8.86
C LEU A 34 -2.99 -27.69 9.07
N THR A 35 -3.52 -27.85 10.28
CA THR A 35 -4.48 -28.91 10.62
C THR A 35 -5.94 -28.45 10.62
N GLY A 36 -6.19 -27.14 10.56
CA GLY A 36 -7.53 -26.55 10.47
C GLY A 36 -8.41 -26.81 11.72
N LYS A 37 -7.80 -27.20 12.85
CA LYS A 37 -8.51 -27.47 14.11
C LYS A 37 -8.47 -26.24 15.00
N ALA A 38 -9.64 -25.83 15.49
CA ALA A 38 -9.73 -24.81 16.53
C ALA A 38 -9.27 -25.39 17.90
N PRO A 39 -8.56 -24.62 18.74
CA PRO A 39 -8.10 -25.08 20.04
C PRO A 39 -9.28 -25.41 20.96
N ASN A 40 -9.08 -26.38 21.85
CA ASN A 40 -10.14 -26.86 22.74
C ASN A 40 -10.28 -25.99 24.01
N ALA A 41 -11.36 -26.19 24.75
CA ALA A 41 -11.69 -25.37 25.92
C ALA A 41 -10.65 -25.45 27.06
N GLU A 42 -9.90 -26.54 27.16
CA GLU A 42 -8.82 -26.70 28.14
C GLU A 42 -7.57 -25.90 27.77
N GLU A 43 -7.20 -25.87 26.48
CA GLU A 43 -6.08 -25.06 25.96
C GLU A 43 -6.34 -23.56 26.12
N ILE A 44 -7.58 -23.13 25.92
CA ILE A 44 -8.00 -21.74 26.12
C ILE A 44 -7.85 -21.34 27.60
N ALA A 45 -8.21 -22.23 28.52
CA ALA A 45 -8.12 -21.97 29.96
C ALA A 45 -6.67 -21.86 30.45
N LEU A 46 -5.76 -22.65 29.87
CA LEU A 46 -4.34 -22.62 30.22
C LEU A 46 -3.67 -21.31 29.76
N ARG A 47 -3.97 -20.85 28.54
CA ARG A 47 -3.47 -19.57 27.98
C ARG A 47 -3.96 -18.36 28.78
N ALA A 48 -5.14 -18.44 29.38
CA ALA A 48 -5.71 -17.36 30.19
C ALA A 48 -4.98 -17.14 31.53
N GLN A 49 -4.27 -18.13 32.08
CA GLN A 49 -3.58 -18.00 33.37
C GLN A 49 -2.24 -17.25 33.28
N ALA A 50 -1.59 -17.19 32.10
CA ALA A 50 -0.30 -16.53 31.91
C ALA A 50 -0.36 -14.99 31.81
N GLY A 51 -1.56 -14.38 31.68
CA GLY A 51 -1.73 -12.99 31.25
C GLY A 51 -1.89 -11.90 32.32
N LYS A 52 -1.38 -12.05 33.55
CA LYS A 52 -1.56 -11.02 34.61
C LYS A 52 -0.45 -9.96 34.63
N PHE A 53 -0.49 -8.98 33.73
CA PHE A 53 0.17 -7.67 33.89
C PHE A 53 -0.77 -6.49 33.58
N LYS A 54 -0.65 -5.42 34.38
CA LYS A 54 -1.63 -4.33 34.60
C LYS A 54 -1.92 -3.45 33.36
N GLN A 55 -3.20 -3.07 33.22
CA GLN A 55 -3.76 -2.17 32.21
C GLN A 55 -3.52 -0.68 32.51
N THR A 56 -3.11 0.08 31.50
CA THR A 56 -3.52 1.49 31.31
C THR A 56 -4.33 1.62 30.01
N SER A 57 -5.18 2.63 29.99
CA SER A 57 -6.36 2.83 29.14
C SER A 57 -6.07 3.13 27.66
N LYS A 58 -6.81 2.43 26.78
CA LYS A 58 -7.34 2.84 25.46
C LYS A 58 -7.87 1.57 24.77
N ILE A 59 -8.93 1.67 23.99
CA ILE A 59 -9.69 0.55 23.38
C ILE A 59 -8.74 -0.56 22.87
N LYS A 60 -8.85 -1.76 23.46
CA LYS A 60 -7.95 -2.92 23.28
C LYS A 60 -8.58 -4.03 22.42
N THR A 61 -9.24 -3.71 21.31
CA THR A 61 -9.44 -4.74 20.29
C THR A 61 -8.26 -4.63 19.35
N ARG A 62 -7.30 -5.53 19.49
CA ARG A 62 -6.25 -5.66 18.49
C ARG A 62 -6.94 -6.16 17.21
N PRO A 63 -6.52 -5.76 16.00
CA PRO A 63 -7.25 -6.15 14.79
C PRO A 63 -7.31 -7.67 14.57
N GLU A 64 -6.42 -8.45 15.19
CA GLU A 64 -6.52 -9.92 15.29
C GLU A 64 -7.75 -10.38 16.09
N ASP A 65 -8.20 -9.61 17.07
CA ASP A 65 -9.37 -9.91 17.90
C ASP A 65 -10.69 -9.64 17.13
N LEU A 66 -10.63 -9.01 15.95
CA LEU A 66 -11.80 -8.73 15.09
C LEU A 66 -12.15 -9.87 14.13
N GLY A 67 -11.33 -10.93 14.06
CA GLY A 67 -11.55 -12.06 13.14
C GLY A 67 -11.48 -11.68 11.64
N ILE A 68 -10.96 -10.50 11.30
CA ILE A 68 -10.84 -10.03 9.92
C ILE A 68 -9.61 -10.70 9.30
N PRO A 69 -9.76 -11.52 8.22
CA PRO A 69 -8.63 -12.19 7.57
C PRO A 69 -7.63 -11.19 7.00
N LYS A 70 -6.38 -11.62 6.80
CA LYS A 70 -5.36 -10.75 6.23
C LYS A 70 -5.53 -10.69 4.71
N PRO A 71 -5.76 -9.50 4.11
CA PRO A 71 -5.94 -9.39 2.66
C PRO A 71 -4.73 -9.92 1.88
N GLN A 72 -3.53 -9.84 2.46
CA GLN A 72 -2.30 -10.33 1.84
C GLN A 72 -2.30 -11.84 1.55
N GLN A 73 -3.17 -12.61 2.21
CA GLN A 73 -3.33 -14.05 1.95
C GLN A 73 -3.96 -14.33 0.57
N LYS A 74 -4.61 -13.33 -0.04
CA LYS A 74 -5.19 -13.43 -1.38
C LYS A 74 -4.28 -12.89 -2.49
N PHE A 75 -3.14 -12.27 -2.14
CA PHE A 75 -2.27 -11.66 -3.15
C PHE A 75 -1.67 -12.73 -4.06
N GLU A 76 -1.65 -12.47 -5.35
CA GLU A 76 -0.97 -13.32 -6.34
C GLU A 76 0.55 -13.25 -6.17
N ASP A 77 1.10 -12.08 -5.82
CA ASP A 77 2.51 -11.90 -5.47
C ASP A 77 2.77 -12.25 -4.00
N VAL A 78 3.77 -13.10 -3.77
CA VAL A 78 4.19 -13.45 -2.41
C VAL A 78 4.87 -12.25 -1.76
N VAL A 79 4.45 -11.91 -0.55
CA VAL A 79 5.06 -10.84 0.24
C VAL A 79 6.44 -11.27 0.74
N ASP A 80 7.49 -10.64 0.22
CA ASP A 80 8.86 -10.79 0.72
C ASP A 80 9.26 -9.61 1.60
N ASN A 81 9.66 -9.90 2.84
CA ASN A 81 10.17 -8.92 3.82
C ASN A 81 11.66 -9.10 4.10
N SER A 82 12.38 -9.87 3.28
CA SER A 82 13.82 -9.97 3.34
C SER A 82 14.46 -8.60 3.07
N ASN A 83 15.63 -8.36 3.67
CA ASN A 83 16.35 -7.09 3.54
C ASN A 83 17.17 -7.06 2.24
N THR A 84 16.49 -7.21 1.10
CA THR A 84 17.09 -7.13 -0.24
C THR A 84 16.79 -5.77 -0.88
N PRO A 85 17.63 -5.29 -1.81
CA PRO A 85 17.31 -4.11 -2.60
C PRO A 85 15.94 -4.22 -3.28
N PHE A 86 15.24 -3.10 -3.39
CA PHE A 86 13.95 -3.04 -4.08
C PHE A 86 14.10 -3.50 -5.54
N SER A 87 13.23 -4.42 -5.94
CA SER A 87 13.06 -4.86 -7.32
C SER A 87 11.69 -4.43 -7.81
N ALA A 88 11.64 -3.62 -8.87
CA ALA A 88 10.40 -3.15 -9.44
C ALA A 88 9.65 -4.30 -10.10
N LYS A 89 8.32 -4.24 -10.01
CA LYS A 89 7.44 -5.03 -10.87
C LYS A 89 7.64 -4.57 -12.31
N SER A 90 7.92 -5.52 -13.20
CA SER A 90 8.19 -5.25 -14.61
C SER A 90 6.92 -5.41 -15.43
N TRP A 91 6.53 -4.33 -16.10
CA TRP A 91 5.43 -4.27 -17.05
C TRP A 91 5.95 -3.76 -18.41
N PRO A 92 5.19 -3.87 -19.51
CA PRO A 92 5.57 -3.27 -20.79
C PRO A 92 5.41 -1.74 -20.77
N LYS A 93 6.39 -0.98 -21.29
CA LYS A 93 6.26 0.49 -21.38
C LYS A 93 5.33 0.87 -22.52
N VAL A 94 4.38 1.77 -22.22
CA VAL A 94 3.38 2.22 -23.21
C VAL A 94 3.75 3.58 -23.83
N HIS A 95 4.39 4.49 -23.08
CA HIS A 95 4.76 5.85 -23.51
C HIS A 95 6.27 6.12 -23.52
N GLY A 96 7.10 5.07 -23.67
CA GLY A 96 8.56 5.15 -23.64
C GLY A 96 9.24 4.12 -24.55
N ARG A 97 10.57 4.10 -24.54
CA ARG A 97 11.37 3.07 -25.23
C ARG A 97 11.82 1.99 -24.25
N GLY A 98 11.73 0.73 -24.67
CA GLY A 98 12.16 -0.44 -23.88
C GLY A 98 11.09 -1.00 -22.93
N ASP A 99 11.46 -1.97 -22.10
CA ASP A 99 10.61 -2.54 -21.06
C ASP A 99 10.80 -1.81 -19.72
N HIS A 100 9.87 -1.97 -18.76
CA HIS A 100 10.09 -1.52 -17.37
C HIS A 100 11.08 -2.46 -16.70
N VAL A 101 12.35 -2.38 -17.06
CA VAL A 101 13.41 -3.07 -16.34
C VAL A 101 14.13 -2.02 -15.51
N LEU A 102 14.18 -2.22 -14.19
CA LEU A 102 15.18 -1.55 -13.35
C LEU A 102 16.57 -2.10 -13.76
N SER A 103 17.08 -1.70 -14.92
CA SER A 103 18.48 -1.94 -15.23
C SER A 103 19.27 -0.89 -14.46
N SER A 104 20.12 -1.34 -13.53
CA SER A 104 21.17 -0.51 -12.91
C SER A 104 20.73 0.51 -11.85
N GLY A 105 19.61 0.28 -11.15
CA GLY A 105 19.19 1.15 -10.03
C GLY A 105 18.68 2.54 -10.44
N ARG A 106 18.33 2.73 -11.72
CA ARG A 106 17.70 3.95 -12.24
C ARG A 106 16.20 3.81 -12.27
N HIS A 107 15.48 4.92 -12.09
CA HIS A 107 14.03 4.94 -12.16
C HIS A 107 13.55 4.61 -13.58
N PRO A 108 12.56 3.70 -13.78
CA PRO A 108 12.19 3.26 -15.14
C PRO A 108 11.71 4.38 -16.05
N TYR A 109 11.12 5.45 -15.50
CA TYR A 109 10.66 6.62 -16.26
C TYR A 109 11.55 7.87 -16.07
N GLU A 110 12.80 7.71 -15.62
CA GLU A 110 13.71 8.84 -15.40
C GLU A 110 13.84 9.73 -16.65
N GLU A 111 14.09 9.12 -17.82
CA GLU A 111 14.24 9.85 -19.08
C GLU A 111 12.96 10.59 -19.48
N GLU A 112 11.79 9.95 -19.30
CA GLU A 112 10.50 10.54 -19.63
C GLU A 112 10.10 11.67 -18.67
N ILE A 113 10.52 11.61 -17.40
CA ILE A 113 10.28 12.65 -16.40
C ILE A 113 11.21 13.84 -16.65
N ASP A 114 12.51 13.60 -16.85
CA ASP A 114 13.49 14.66 -17.09
C ASP A 114 13.27 15.36 -18.44
N GLY A 115 12.82 14.60 -19.44
CA GLY A 115 12.55 15.07 -20.79
C GLY A 115 11.14 15.62 -21.00
N ILE A 116 10.36 15.85 -19.94
CA ILE A 116 8.97 16.29 -20.09
C ILE A 116 8.85 17.68 -20.72
N GLU A 117 8.04 17.77 -21.78
CA GLU A 117 7.64 19.04 -22.38
C GLU A 117 6.25 19.43 -21.90
N TYR A 118 6.19 20.39 -20.98
CA TYR A 118 4.94 20.94 -20.49
C TYR A 118 4.20 21.72 -21.57
N GLN A 119 2.90 21.49 -21.67
CA GLN A 119 2.02 22.25 -22.56
C GLN A 119 1.94 23.73 -22.15
N PRO A 120 1.77 24.68 -23.10
CA PRO A 120 1.74 26.11 -22.79
C PRO A 120 0.71 26.52 -21.73
N TYR A 121 -0.44 25.82 -21.69
CA TYR A 121 -1.52 26.12 -20.74
C TYR A 121 -1.15 25.87 -19.27
N HIS A 122 -0.04 25.19 -18.97
CA HIS A 122 0.46 25.01 -17.60
C HIS A 122 1.07 26.29 -17.02
N PHE A 123 1.56 27.19 -17.88
CA PHE A 123 2.25 28.42 -17.46
C PHE A 123 1.39 29.67 -17.61
N LEU A 124 0.27 29.56 -18.32
CA LEU A 124 -0.64 30.67 -18.55
C LEU A 124 -1.68 30.73 -17.43
N PRO A 125 -2.04 31.94 -16.96
CA PRO A 125 -3.19 32.10 -16.09
C PRO A 125 -4.40 31.47 -16.77
N GLN A 126 -4.92 30.40 -16.18
CA GLN A 126 -6.21 29.89 -16.60
C GLN A 126 -7.27 30.89 -16.15
N GLY A 127 -8.39 30.94 -16.86
CA GLY A 127 -9.49 31.86 -16.56
C GLY A 127 -10.14 31.57 -15.21
N GLU A 128 -11.45 31.70 -15.11
CA GLU A 128 -12.14 31.31 -13.88
C GLU A 128 -11.88 29.84 -13.55
N VAL A 129 -11.44 29.58 -12.31
CA VAL A 129 -11.20 28.23 -11.80
C VAL A 129 -12.53 27.48 -11.79
N ALA A 130 -12.60 26.40 -12.57
CA ALA A 130 -13.74 25.51 -12.56
C ALA A 130 -13.94 24.94 -11.15
N LYS A 131 -15.10 25.23 -10.55
CA LYS A 131 -15.47 24.67 -9.25
C LYS A 131 -15.71 23.17 -9.37
N PRO A 132 -15.43 22.39 -8.32
CA PRO A 132 -15.90 21.02 -8.25
C PRO A 132 -17.42 20.97 -8.43
N ARG A 133 -17.91 19.87 -9.00
CA ARG A 133 -19.33 19.58 -9.06
C ARG A 133 -19.88 19.32 -7.66
N ASP A 134 -21.17 19.55 -7.49
CA ASP A 134 -21.85 19.19 -6.25
C ASP A 134 -21.82 17.67 -6.05
N MET A 135 -21.54 17.23 -4.83
CA MET A 135 -21.44 15.81 -4.47
C MET A 135 -22.67 14.97 -4.87
N ALA A 136 -23.85 15.58 -4.87
CA ALA A 136 -25.10 14.90 -5.24
C ALA A 136 -25.23 14.67 -6.75
N GLU A 137 -24.50 15.42 -7.56
CA GLU A 137 -24.54 15.38 -9.03
C GLU A 137 -23.33 14.67 -9.63
N THR A 138 -22.24 14.54 -8.88
CA THR A 138 -21.03 13.84 -9.32
C THR A 138 -21.26 12.32 -9.35
N PRO A 139 -21.17 11.67 -10.51
CA PRO A 139 -21.22 10.22 -10.60
C PRO A 139 -20.06 9.58 -9.82
N PHE A 140 -20.38 8.48 -9.15
CA PHE A 140 -19.46 7.70 -8.34
C PHE A 140 -19.36 6.27 -8.88
N SER A 141 -18.14 5.78 -9.05
CA SER A 141 -17.87 4.41 -9.50
C SER A 141 -16.97 3.66 -8.52
N TRP A 142 -17.44 2.51 -8.02
CA TRP A 142 -16.61 1.54 -7.31
C TRP A 142 -15.96 0.60 -8.33
N VAL A 143 -14.64 0.51 -8.32
CA VAL A 143 -13.84 -0.26 -9.29
C VAL A 143 -13.17 -1.40 -8.54
N ALA A 144 -13.67 -2.63 -8.72
CA ALA A 144 -13.15 -3.83 -8.05
C ALA A 144 -12.92 -5.01 -9.00
N THR A 145 -13.21 -4.84 -10.29
CA THR A 145 -12.91 -5.84 -11.33
C THR A 145 -11.98 -5.29 -12.40
N GLU A 146 -11.19 -6.16 -13.02
CA GLU A 146 -10.27 -5.76 -14.09
C GLU A 146 -11.00 -5.06 -15.25
N LYS A 147 -12.22 -5.51 -15.57
CA LYS A 147 -13.06 -4.89 -16.60
C LYS A 147 -13.38 -3.43 -16.25
N GLU A 148 -13.83 -3.17 -15.02
CA GLU A 148 -14.12 -1.82 -14.54
C GLU A 148 -12.86 -0.96 -14.53
N LEU A 149 -11.71 -1.53 -14.18
CA LEU A 149 -10.42 -0.84 -14.20
C LEU A 149 -10.03 -0.43 -15.64
N VAL A 150 -10.26 -1.30 -16.62
CA VAL A 150 -10.04 -1.01 -18.04
C VAL A 150 -11.00 0.06 -18.55
N ASP A 151 -12.25 0.05 -18.13
CA ASP A 151 -13.24 1.08 -18.52
C ASP A 151 -12.94 2.43 -17.87
N MET A 152 -12.49 2.44 -16.62
CA MET A 152 -11.96 3.64 -15.96
C MET A 152 -10.74 4.17 -16.71
N HIS A 153 -9.75 3.31 -17.04
CA HIS A 153 -8.58 3.69 -17.82
C HIS A 153 -8.96 4.42 -19.12
N LYS A 154 -9.92 3.90 -19.90
CA LYS A 154 -10.39 4.56 -21.13
C LYS A 154 -10.93 5.98 -20.86
N THR A 155 -11.62 6.17 -19.74
CA THR A 155 -12.08 7.49 -19.31
C THR A 155 -10.88 8.40 -19.04
N LEU A 156 -9.92 7.94 -18.24
CA LEU A 156 -8.74 8.71 -17.86
C LEU A 156 -7.89 9.12 -19.07
N SER A 157 -7.74 8.24 -20.07
CA SER A 157 -7.04 8.54 -21.32
C SER A 157 -7.67 9.67 -22.15
N GLY A 158 -8.96 9.97 -21.92
CA GLY A 158 -9.65 11.08 -22.56
C GLY A 158 -9.54 12.40 -21.78
N CYS A 159 -8.98 12.39 -20.57
CA CYS A 159 -8.86 13.56 -19.72
C CYS A 159 -7.61 14.38 -20.06
N LYS A 160 -7.68 15.70 -19.80
CA LYS A 160 -6.49 16.57 -19.77
C LYS A 160 -5.76 16.49 -18.43
N GLU A 161 -6.51 16.27 -17.35
CA GLU A 161 -6.00 16.09 -16.01
C GLU A 161 -6.95 15.21 -15.19
N PHE A 162 -6.41 14.53 -14.19
CA PHE A 162 -7.17 13.86 -13.14
C PHE A 162 -6.43 13.93 -11.81
N ALA A 163 -7.16 13.95 -10.71
CA ALA A 163 -6.61 13.94 -9.36
C ALA A 163 -6.52 12.51 -8.83
N VAL A 164 -5.53 12.23 -7.99
CA VAL A 164 -5.27 10.92 -7.40
C VAL A 164 -4.92 11.08 -5.92
N ASP A 165 -5.43 10.17 -5.10
CA ASP A 165 -5.08 10.02 -3.69
C ASP A 165 -5.05 8.53 -3.32
N LEU A 166 -4.35 8.17 -2.23
CA LEU A 166 -4.25 6.78 -1.77
C LEU A 166 -4.51 6.63 -0.27
N GLU A 167 -5.06 5.48 0.09
CA GLU A 167 -5.10 5.02 1.48
C GLU A 167 -4.08 3.90 1.71
N HIS A 168 -3.32 4.00 2.80
CA HIS A 168 -2.27 3.04 3.16
C HIS A 168 -2.50 2.42 4.53
N HIS A 169 -2.28 1.09 4.62
CA HIS A 169 -2.37 0.35 5.86
C HIS A 169 -1.03 -0.28 6.24
N SER A 170 -0.54 0.03 7.45
CA SER A 170 0.74 -0.49 7.97
C SER A 170 0.62 -1.25 9.30
N LEU A 171 -0.55 -1.28 9.95
CA LEU A 171 -0.68 -1.89 11.27
C LEU A 171 -0.51 -3.43 11.24
N ARG A 172 -1.07 -4.10 10.24
CA ARG A 172 -1.00 -5.58 10.06
C ARG A 172 -0.08 -6.02 8.91
N SER A 173 0.90 -5.20 8.56
CA SER A 173 1.84 -5.48 7.47
C SER A 173 3.19 -4.85 7.77
N PHE A 174 4.30 -5.56 7.52
CA PHE A 174 5.64 -5.07 7.84
C PHE A 174 6.01 -3.82 7.03
N GLN A 175 5.87 -3.86 5.71
CA GLN A 175 6.09 -2.70 4.84
C GLN A 175 4.82 -1.85 4.65
N GLY A 176 3.66 -2.36 5.07
CA GLY A 176 2.36 -1.79 4.72
C GLY A 176 1.92 -2.12 3.30
N PHE A 177 0.69 -1.80 2.95
CA PHE A 177 0.12 -1.95 1.60
C PHE A 177 -0.90 -0.84 1.34
N THR A 178 -0.99 -0.38 0.10
CA THR A 178 -2.08 0.47 -0.35
C THR A 178 -3.38 -0.34 -0.37
N CYS A 179 -4.42 0.19 0.27
CA CYS A 179 -5.72 -0.47 0.41
C CYS A 179 -6.82 0.18 -0.43
N LEU A 180 -6.65 1.44 -0.84
CA LEU A 180 -7.60 2.16 -1.67
C LEU A 180 -6.87 3.17 -2.55
N MET A 181 -7.42 3.45 -3.72
CA MET A 181 -7.00 4.55 -4.57
C MET A 181 -8.22 5.34 -4.99
N GLN A 182 -8.16 6.66 -4.84
CA GLN A 182 -9.19 7.59 -5.22
C GLN A 182 -8.73 8.30 -6.49
N ILE A 183 -9.59 8.37 -7.50
CA ILE A 183 -9.31 9.12 -8.73
C ILE A 183 -10.49 10.00 -9.07
N SER A 184 -10.25 11.28 -9.29
CA SER A 184 -11.29 12.25 -9.68
C SER A 184 -10.96 12.86 -11.04
N THR A 185 -11.95 12.86 -11.92
CA THR A 185 -11.91 13.65 -13.15
C THR A 185 -12.73 14.92 -12.96
N ARG A 186 -12.88 15.75 -14.01
CA ARG A 186 -13.84 16.86 -13.97
C ARG A 186 -15.30 16.40 -13.90
N GLU A 187 -15.56 15.16 -14.28
CA GLU A 187 -16.90 14.67 -14.58
C GLU A 187 -17.42 13.66 -13.57
N GLN A 188 -16.54 12.85 -12.96
CA GLN A 188 -16.89 11.74 -12.08
C GLN A 188 -15.73 11.36 -11.14
N ASP A 189 -16.07 10.65 -10.07
CA ASP A 189 -15.15 10.10 -9.07
C ASP A 189 -15.11 8.57 -9.12
N PHE A 190 -13.92 8.02 -8.88
CA PHE A 190 -13.64 6.60 -8.81
C PHE A 190 -13.02 6.25 -7.46
N ILE A 191 -13.49 5.15 -6.88
CA ILE A 191 -12.83 4.49 -5.77
C ILE A 191 -12.42 3.09 -6.22
N VAL A 192 -11.12 2.85 -6.16
CA VAL A 192 -10.49 1.64 -6.68
C VAL A 192 -10.07 0.76 -5.52
N ASP A 193 -10.59 -0.47 -5.51
CA ASP A 193 -10.16 -1.51 -4.58
C ASP A 193 -8.79 -2.05 -5.01
N THR A 194 -7.74 -1.49 -4.41
CA THR A 194 -6.36 -1.87 -4.76
C THR A 194 -5.91 -3.18 -4.13
N ILE A 195 -6.71 -3.75 -3.21
CA ILE A 195 -6.48 -5.07 -2.63
C ILE A 195 -6.88 -6.14 -3.64
N GLU A 196 -8.12 -6.07 -4.15
CA GLU A 196 -8.64 -7.05 -5.11
C GLU A 196 -8.00 -6.85 -6.50
N LEU A 197 -7.64 -5.62 -6.87
CA LEU A 197 -7.03 -5.32 -8.19
C LEU A 197 -5.50 -5.29 -8.18
N ARG A 198 -4.85 -5.72 -7.12
CA ARG A 198 -3.39 -5.58 -6.91
C ARG A 198 -2.55 -6.03 -8.11
N SER A 199 -2.91 -7.14 -8.74
CA SER A 199 -2.21 -7.69 -9.91
C SER A 199 -2.47 -6.90 -11.20
N CYS A 200 -3.55 -6.12 -11.27
CA CYS A 200 -4.04 -5.45 -12.48
C CYS A 200 -3.89 -3.92 -12.47
N ILE A 201 -3.57 -3.27 -11.35
CA ILE A 201 -3.42 -1.79 -11.27
C ILE A 201 -2.42 -1.23 -12.31
N HIS A 202 -1.43 -2.03 -12.71
CA HIS A 202 -0.48 -1.66 -13.77
C HIS A 202 -1.14 -1.30 -15.11
N LEU A 203 -2.38 -1.75 -15.36
CA LEU A 203 -3.17 -1.37 -16.54
C LEU A 203 -3.47 0.13 -16.61
N LEU A 204 -3.27 0.89 -15.53
CA LEU A 204 -3.38 2.34 -15.49
C LEU A 204 -2.13 3.06 -16.01
N LEU A 205 -1.02 2.35 -16.26
CA LEU A 205 0.23 2.90 -16.77
C LEU A 205 0.06 3.82 -17.99
N PRO A 206 -0.76 3.50 -19.01
CA PRO A 206 -0.93 4.41 -20.14
C PRO A 206 -1.42 5.80 -19.69
N ALA A 207 -2.48 5.89 -18.88
CA ALA A 207 -2.97 7.18 -18.39
C ALA A 207 -1.99 7.86 -17.42
N PHE A 208 -1.37 7.10 -16.51
CA PHE A 208 -0.48 7.64 -15.49
C PHE A 208 0.88 8.08 -16.05
N THR A 209 1.30 7.55 -17.20
CA THR A 209 2.59 7.88 -17.83
C THR A 209 2.48 8.62 -19.16
N ASP A 210 1.26 8.93 -19.62
CA ASP A 210 1.07 9.85 -20.73
C ASP A 210 1.49 11.28 -20.29
N PRO A 211 2.54 11.88 -20.89
CA PRO A 211 2.99 13.21 -20.54
C PRO A 211 1.97 14.31 -20.88
N LYS A 212 0.95 14.03 -21.71
CA LYS A 212 -0.10 14.99 -22.08
C LYS A 212 -1.21 15.12 -21.04
N ILE A 213 -1.29 14.17 -20.10
CA ILE A 213 -2.32 14.15 -19.06
C ILE A 213 -1.66 14.53 -17.73
N THR A 214 -2.17 15.55 -17.06
CA THR A 214 -1.61 15.98 -15.77
C THR A 214 -2.21 15.17 -14.63
N LYS A 215 -1.35 14.56 -13.80
CA LYS A 215 -1.77 13.81 -12.61
C LYS A 215 -1.62 14.70 -11.39
N VAL A 216 -2.73 15.08 -10.77
CA VAL A 216 -2.74 15.99 -9.63
C VAL A 216 -2.75 15.20 -8.33
N PHE A 217 -1.81 15.49 -7.44
CA PHE A 217 -1.73 14.92 -6.09
C PHE A 217 -1.63 16.05 -5.04
N HIS A 218 -1.72 15.70 -3.76
CA HIS A 218 -1.47 16.60 -2.65
C HIS A 218 -0.52 15.98 -1.63
N GLY A 219 0.77 16.36 -1.65
CA GLY A 219 1.78 15.83 -0.73
C GLY A 219 2.16 14.38 -1.03
N ALA A 220 2.52 14.10 -2.29
CA ALA A 220 2.63 12.75 -2.85
C ALA A 220 3.93 11.97 -2.47
N ASP A 221 4.70 12.45 -1.49
CA ASP A 221 6.02 11.89 -1.14
C ASP A 221 5.95 10.40 -0.77
N SER A 222 4.84 9.96 -0.18
CA SER A 222 4.62 8.55 0.16
C SER A 222 3.87 7.80 -0.94
N ASP A 223 2.90 8.45 -1.58
CA ASP A 223 2.07 7.88 -2.64
C ASP A 223 2.88 7.36 -3.81
N VAL A 224 3.83 8.17 -4.30
CA VAL A 224 4.73 7.79 -5.40
C VAL A 224 5.47 6.49 -5.06
N ARG A 225 5.96 6.35 -3.82
CA ARG A 225 6.68 5.15 -3.39
C ARG A 225 5.76 3.95 -3.26
N TRP A 226 4.55 4.13 -2.75
CA TRP A 226 3.57 3.05 -2.61
C TRP A 226 3.09 2.54 -3.96
N LEU A 227 2.82 3.42 -4.92
CA LEU A 227 2.45 3.05 -6.29
C LEU A 227 3.51 2.18 -6.97
N GLN A 228 4.78 2.57 -6.84
CA GLN A 228 5.90 1.82 -7.40
C GLN A 228 6.07 0.47 -6.72
N ARG A 229 6.02 0.44 -5.38
CA ARG A 229 6.25 -0.78 -4.60
C ARG A 229 5.13 -1.80 -4.79
N ASP A 230 3.89 -1.37 -4.67
CA ASP A 230 2.74 -2.28 -4.59
C ASP A 230 2.27 -2.71 -5.97
N PHE A 231 2.37 -1.83 -6.98
CA PHE A 231 1.76 -2.06 -8.29
C PHE A 231 2.75 -1.96 -9.46
N GLY A 232 3.94 -1.41 -9.27
CA GLY A 232 4.81 -1.03 -10.39
C GLY A 232 4.17 0.07 -11.24
N LEU A 233 3.31 0.90 -10.64
CA LEU A 233 2.69 2.05 -11.29
C LEU A 233 3.61 3.27 -11.12
N TYR A 234 3.84 3.98 -12.23
CA TYR A 234 4.71 5.15 -12.29
C TYR A 234 3.94 6.35 -12.79
N ILE A 235 4.45 7.56 -12.52
CA ILE A 235 3.78 8.80 -12.89
C ILE A 235 4.74 9.66 -13.70
N VAL A 236 4.25 10.19 -14.82
CA VAL A 236 4.91 11.23 -15.63
C VAL A 236 3.96 12.40 -15.74
N ASN A 237 4.42 13.66 -15.69
CA ASN A 237 3.56 14.85 -15.61
C ASN A 237 2.70 14.91 -14.34
N MET A 238 3.37 14.84 -13.17
CA MET A 238 2.72 15.02 -11.87
C MET A 238 2.70 16.50 -11.47
N PHE A 239 1.57 16.97 -10.95
CA PHE A 239 1.47 18.27 -10.28
C PHE A 239 1.08 18.06 -8.81
N ASP A 240 1.99 18.42 -7.89
CA ASP A 240 1.76 18.29 -6.46
C ASP A 240 1.29 19.62 -5.86
N THR A 241 0.03 19.66 -5.44
CA THR A 241 -0.60 20.83 -4.82
C THR A 241 -0.07 21.14 -3.42
N GLY A 242 0.45 20.15 -2.70
CA GLY A 242 1.09 20.32 -1.39
C GLY A 242 2.48 20.95 -1.49
N GLN A 243 3.18 20.76 -2.61
CA GLN A 243 4.37 21.55 -2.94
C GLN A 243 3.99 22.95 -3.43
N ALA A 244 2.95 23.06 -4.27
CA ALA A 244 2.49 24.34 -4.80
C ALA A 244 1.97 25.32 -3.72
N SER A 245 1.47 24.82 -2.60
CA SER A 245 0.95 25.66 -1.51
C SER A 245 2.02 26.21 -0.55
N ARG A 246 3.29 25.81 -0.69
CA ARG A 246 4.38 26.18 0.23
C ARG A 246 5.00 27.54 -0.06
#